data_AF-A0A399XDP5-F1
#
_entry.id   AF-A0A399XDP5-F1
#
_cell.length_a   1.000
_cell.length_b   1.000
_cell.length_c   1.000
_cell.angle_alpha   90.00
_cell.angle_beta   90.00
_cell.angle_gamma   90.00
#
_symmetry.space_group_name_H-M   'P 1'
#
loop_
_entity.id
_entity.type
_entity.pdbx_description
1 polymer ?
#
loop_
_entity_poly.entity_id
_entity_poly.type
_entity_poly.pdbx_seq_one_letter_code
_entity_poly.pdbx_strand_id
1 'polypeptide(L)'
;METFLERYDSKIGGAISTFDRMIFKGHILLSFFQKGNRHHYLFREKVLFKDFGKHTKKVSGEIKDKARGLPDKEGCPLIPPDSSRIGREDVARKVQEEEGIKEWLICVITMVEPCVSFDTKGTPPISKRSLLKNNSS
;
A
#
# COMPACT_ATOMS: atom_id res chain seq x y z
N MET A 1 -0.55 -10.95 31.10
CA MET A 1 -0.58 -9.46 31.15
C MET A 1 -1.23 -9.00 32.45
N GLU A 2 -2.42 -9.52 32.77
CA GLU A 2 -3.16 -9.27 34.03
C GLU A 2 -2.28 -9.28 35.30
N THR A 3 -1.51 -10.35 35.52
CA THR A 3 -0.64 -10.51 36.68
C THR A 3 0.50 -9.48 36.81
N PHE A 4 0.89 -8.84 35.71
CA PHE A 4 1.90 -7.77 35.72
C PHE A 4 1.26 -6.42 36.07
N LEU A 5 0.07 -6.16 35.54
CA LEU A 5 -0.70 -4.95 35.83
C LEU A 5 -1.09 -4.91 37.32
N GLU A 6 -1.62 -6.00 37.85
CA GLU A 6 -1.99 -6.11 39.27
C GLU A 6 -0.79 -5.89 40.21
N ARG A 7 0.39 -6.41 39.85
CA ARG A 7 1.59 -6.36 40.70
C ARG A 7 2.23 -4.98 40.76
N TYR A 8 2.05 -4.15 39.74
CA TYR A 8 2.71 -2.85 39.60
C TYR A 8 1.73 -1.69 39.44
N ASP A 9 0.44 -1.89 39.75
CA ASP A 9 -0.64 -0.90 39.61
C ASP A 9 -0.26 0.47 40.19
N SER A 10 0.29 0.50 41.41
CA SER A 10 0.74 1.73 42.09
C SER A 10 1.92 2.45 41.42
N LYS A 11 2.60 1.83 40.46
CA LYS A 11 3.73 2.37 39.69
C LYS A 11 3.40 2.63 38.23
N ILE A 12 2.23 2.21 37.75
CA ILE A 12 1.80 2.36 36.37
C ILE A 12 0.92 3.60 36.29
N GLY A 13 1.37 4.62 35.53
CA GLY A 13 0.57 5.84 35.28
C GLY A 13 -0.55 5.65 34.25
N GLY A 14 -0.56 4.53 33.53
CA GLY A 14 -1.58 4.16 32.54
C GLY A 14 -1.12 3.01 31.63
N ALA A 15 -2.08 2.36 30.97
CA ALA A 15 -1.83 1.32 29.98
C ALA A 15 -2.40 1.73 28.62
N ILE A 16 -1.64 1.51 27.55
CA ILE A 16 -2.09 1.70 26.17
C ILE A 16 -2.32 0.32 25.58
N SER A 17 -3.54 0.07 25.11
CA SER A 17 -3.89 -1.14 24.36
C SER A 17 -4.29 -0.72 22.95
N THR A 18 -3.71 -1.37 21.95
CA THR A 18 -3.95 -1.10 20.53
C THR A 18 -3.88 -2.39 19.74
N PHE A 19 -4.60 -2.47 18.62
CA PHE A 19 -4.45 -3.58 17.69
C PHE A 19 -3.07 -3.56 17.03
N ASP A 20 -2.52 -4.75 16.82
CA ASP A 20 -1.42 -4.91 15.86
C ASP A 20 -1.98 -4.75 14.45
N ARG A 21 -1.42 -3.81 13.68
CA ARG A 21 -1.94 -3.46 12.34
C ARG A 21 -0.83 -3.45 11.31
N MET A 22 -1.03 -4.20 10.24
CA MET A 22 -0.16 -4.16 9.05
C MET A 22 -0.70 -3.16 8.05
N ILE A 23 0.05 -2.09 7.79
CA ILE A 23 -0.33 -1.03 6.84
C ILE A 23 0.49 -1.17 5.56
N PHE A 24 -0.20 -1.41 4.43
CA PHE A 24 0.41 -1.36 3.11
C PHE A 24 0.23 0.02 2.48
N LYS A 25 1.31 0.80 2.44
CA LYS A 25 1.32 2.13 1.84
C LYS A 25 2.41 2.25 0.77
N GLY A 26 2.02 2.73 -0.40
CA GLY A 26 2.95 3.05 -1.48
C GLY A 26 3.70 4.34 -1.16
N HIS A 27 4.89 4.25 -0.59
CA HIS A 27 5.79 5.39 -0.45
C HIS A 27 6.85 5.37 -1.55
N ILE A 28 7.03 6.50 -2.23
CA ILE A 28 8.26 6.74 -2.99
C ILE A 28 9.35 7.01 -1.96
N LEU A 29 10.31 6.09 -1.82
CA LEU A 29 11.45 6.28 -0.92
C LEU A 29 12.32 7.44 -1.43
N LEU A 30 12.88 8.24 -0.51
CA LEU A 30 13.75 9.38 -0.84
C LEU A 30 14.89 8.99 -1.81
N SER A 31 15.35 7.75 -1.73
CA SER A 31 16.36 7.17 -2.63
C SER A 31 15.95 7.20 -4.11
N PHE A 32 14.65 7.13 -4.44
CA PHE A 32 14.13 7.27 -5.80
C PHE A 32 14.15 8.71 -6.32
N PHE A 33 14.29 9.72 -5.46
CA PHE A 33 14.35 11.11 -5.93
C PHE A 33 15.73 11.47 -6.51
N GLN A 34 16.78 10.70 -6.17
CA GLN A 34 18.09 10.87 -6.80
C GLN A 34 18.02 10.48 -8.28
N LYS A 35 18.51 11.35 -9.16
CA LYS A 35 18.42 11.22 -10.63
C LYS A 35 18.91 9.86 -11.15
N GLY A 36 19.93 9.26 -10.54
CA GLY A 36 20.48 7.95 -10.96
C GLY A 36 19.68 6.74 -10.48
N ASN A 37 18.91 6.87 -9.39
CA ASN A 37 18.42 5.71 -8.66
C ASN A 37 17.05 5.19 -9.10
N ARG A 38 16.28 5.99 -9.85
CA ARG A 38 14.95 5.58 -10.37
C ARG A 38 15.04 4.37 -11.29
N HIS A 39 16.15 4.26 -12.01
CA HIS A 39 16.42 3.21 -12.98
C HIS A 39 16.87 1.91 -12.32
N HIS A 40 17.42 1.96 -11.10
CA HIS A 40 17.95 0.76 -10.42
C HIS A 40 16.88 -0.28 -10.13
N TYR A 41 15.68 0.14 -9.69
CA TYR A 41 14.59 -0.80 -9.47
C TYR A 41 14.19 -1.51 -10.77
N LEU A 42 13.92 -0.75 -11.84
CA LEU A 42 13.49 -1.35 -13.10
C LEU A 42 14.58 -2.19 -13.77
N PHE A 43 15.84 -1.77 -13.65
CA PHE A 43 16.97 -2.56 -14.11
C PHE A 43 17.07 -3.90 -13.36
N ARG A 44 16.94 -3.88 -12.03
CA ARG A 44 16.96 -5.09 -11.20
C ARG A 44 15.79 -6.04 -11.53
N GLU A 45 14.60 -5.49 -11.71
CA GLU A 45 13.40 -6.26 -12.08
C GLU A 45 13.35 -6.61 -13.59
N LYS A 46 14.35 -6.19 -14.37
CA LYS A 46 14.43 -6.38 -15.84
C LYS A 46 13.20 -5.85 -16.59
N VAL A 47 12.66 -4.71 -16.13
CA VAL A 47 11.49 -4.04 -16.70
C VAL A 47 11.96 -2.89 -17.60
N LEU A 48 11.48 -2.86 -18.84
CA LEU A 48 11.74 -1.73 -19.74
C LEU A 48 11.01 -0.48 -19.26
N PHE A 49 11.59 0.71 -19.49
CA PHE A 49 10.95 1.97 -19.09
C PHE A 49 9.52 2.13 -19.62
N LYS A 50 9.29 1.79 -20.89
CA LYS A 50 7.96 1.84 -21.52
C LYS A 50 6.92 0.95 -20.83
N ASP A 51 7.37 -0.09 -20.12
CA ASP A 51 6.51 -1.07 -19.46
C ASP A 51 6.31 -0.77 -17.96
N PHE A 52 6.90 0.32 -17.45
CA PHE A 52 6.83 0.73 -16.06
C PHE A 52 5.40 0.80 -15.51
N GLY A 53 4.50 1.48 -16.24
CA GLY A 53 3.11 1.64 -15.81
C GLY A 53 2.36 0.30 -15.75
N LYS A 54 2.66 -0.63 -16.65
CA LYS A 54 2.07 -1.98 -16.64
C LYS A 54 2.61 -2.81 -15.47
N HIS A 55 3.92 -2.76 -15.25
CA HIS A 55 4.58 -3.49 -14.17
C HIS A 55 4.08 -3.06 -12.79
N THR A 56 4.06 -1.76 -12.52
CA THR A 56 3.61 -1.23 -11.23
C THR A 56 2.14 -1.52 -10.95
N LYS A 57 1.27 -1.43 -11.95
CA LYS A 57 -0.14 -1.84 -11.83
C LYS A 57 -0.27 -3.32 -11.52
N LYS A 58 0.51 -4.18 -12.17
CA LYS A 58 0.52 -5.63 -11.91
C LYS A 58 0.93 -5.92 -10.46
N VAL A 59 2.10 -5.46 -10.04
CA VAL A 59 2.65 -5.75 -8.69
C VAL A 59 1.74 -5.20 -7.59
N SER A 60 1.25 -3.96 -7.74
CA SER A 60 0.32 -3.38 -6.76
C SER A 60 -1.05 -4.06 -6.76
N GLY A 61 -1.51 -4.56 -7.91
CA GLY A 61 -2.70 -5.40 -8.03
C GLY A 61 -2.54 -6.71 -7.24
N GLU A 62 -1.46 -7.45 -7.48
CA GLU A 62 -1.20 -8.72 -6.78
C GLU A 62 -1.18 -8.58 -5.26
N ILE A 63 -0.59 -7.50 -4.73
CA ILE A 63 -0.59 -7.23 -3.28
C ILE A 63 -2.02 -6.96 -2.79
N LYS A 64 -2.78 -6.13 -3.51
CA LYS A 64 -4.16 -5.80 -3.15
C LYS A 64 -5.06 -7.03 -3.21
N ASP A 65 -4.93 -7.85 -4.23
CA ASP A 65 -5.75 -9.04 -4.43
C ASP A 65 -5.47 -10.08 -3.34
N LYS A 66 -4.20 -10.28 -2.97
CA LYS A 66 -3.83 -11.13 -1.83
C LYS A 66 -4.42 -10.63 -0.52
N ALA A 67 -4.33 -9.33 -0.25
CA ALA A 67 -4.89 -8.74 0.97
C ALA A 67 -6.43 -8.82 0.99
N ARG A 68 -7.08 -8.60 -0.15
CA ARG A 68 -8.54 -8.70 -0.31
C ARG A 68 -9.07 -10.13 -0.22
N GLY A 69 -8.22 -11.12 -0.48
CA GLY A 69 -8.55 -12.53 -0.31
C GLY A 69 -8.28 -13.10 1.08
N LEU A 70 -7.73 -12.30 2.03
CA LEU A 70 -7.59 -12.72 3.42
C LEU A 70 -8.96 -12.90 4.12
N PRO A 71 -9.94 -11.99 3.94
CA PRO A 71 -11.32 -12.16 4.39
C PRO A 71 -11.92 -13.53 4.11
N ASP A 72 -11.86 -13.99 2.86
CA ASP A 72 -12.43 -15.27 2.44
C ASP A 72 -11.70 -16.48 3.06
N LYS A 73 -10.41 -16.31 3.39
CA LYS A 73 -9.58 -17.40 3.95
C LYS A 73 -9.70 -17.50 5.46
N GLU A 74 -9.71 -16.37 6.13
CA GLU A 74 -9.64 -16.25 7.60
C GLU A 74 -11.03 -16.01 8.23
N GLY A 75 -12.06 -15.79 7.41
CA GLY A 75 -13.43 -15.57 7.89
C GLY A 75 -13.67 -14.19 8.50
N CYS A 76 -12.87 -13.18 8.14
CA CYS A 76 -13.02 -11.81 8.66
C CYS A 76 -13.68 -10.89 7.62
N PRO A 77 -14.35 -9.79 8.01
CA PRO A 77 -14.97 -8.88 7.05
C PRO A 77 -13.96 -8.05 6.23
N LEU A 78 -14.31 -7.83 4.96
CA LEU A 78 -13.69 -6.83 4.08
C LEU A 78 -14.49 -5.52 4.15
N ILE A 79 -13.86 -4.47 4.66
CA ILE A 79 -14.48 -3.18 4.86
C ILE A 79 -14.05 -2.22 3.73
N PRO A 80 -15.00 -1.72 2.92
CA PRO A 80 -14.75 -0.70 1.91
C PRO A 80 -14.19 0.61 2.52
N PRO A 81 -13.63 1.52 1.69
CA PRO A 81 -13.24 2.83 2.19
C PRO A 81 -14.47 3.58 2.68
N ASP A 82 -14.54 3.83 3.99
CA ASP A 82 -15.52 4.74 4.57
C ASP A 82 -15.01 6.19 4.47
N SER A 83 -15.91 7.15 4.68
CA SER A 83 -15.59 8.57 4.82
C SER A 83 -14.45 8.74 5.84
N SER A 84 -13.54 9.68 5.56
CA SER A 84 -12.33 9.94 6.36
C SER A 84 -12.57 10.34 7.82
N ARG A 85 -13.83 10.39 8.26
CA ARG A 85 -14.28 10.83 9.59
C ARG A 85 -14.30 9.71 10.63
N ILE A 86 -14.33 8.45 10.23
CA ILE A 86 -14.37 7.32 11.17
C ILE A 86 -12.97 6.77 11.39
N GLY A 87 -12.57 6.62 12.66
CA GLY A 87 -11.31 6.02 13.04
C GLY A 87 -11.28 4.54 12.66
N ARG A 88 -10.24 4.12 11.95
CA ARG A 88 -10.08 2.72 11.50
C ARG A 88 -10.02 1.73 12.67
N GLU A 89 -9.48 2.20 13.79
CA GLU A 89 -9.43 1.44 15.03
C GLU A 89 -10.83 1.26 15.63
N ASP A 90 -11.68 2.28 15.56
CA ASP A 90 -13.07 2.20 16.03
C ASP A 90 -13.87 1.20 15.17
N VAL A 91 -13.63 1.20 13.86
CA VAL A 91 -14.22 0.20 12.94
C VAL A 91 -13.78 -1.21 13.32
N ALA A 92 -12.46 -1.43 13.50
CA ALA A 92 -11.94 -2.74 13.89
C ALA A 92 -12.48 -3.18 15.25
N ARG A 93 -12.57 -2.27 16.22
CA ARG A 93 -13.11 -2.55 17.55
C ARG A 93 -14.58 -2.94 17.51
N LYS A 94 -15.38 -2.23 16.72
CA LYS A 94 -16.79 -2.57 16.51
C LYS A 94 -16.94 -3.98 15.94
N VAL A 95 -16.16 -4.33 14.91
CA VAL A 95 -16.17 -5.68 14.33
C VAL A 95 -15.74 -6.72 15.36
N GLN A 96 -14.70 -6.44 16.14
CA GLN A 96 -14.22 -7.36 17.17
C GLN A 96 -15.31 -7.66 18.22
N GLU A 97 -16.03 -6.63 18.67
CA GLU A 97 -17.12 -6.74 19.65
C GLU A 97 -18.33 -7.49 19.07
N GLU A 98 -18.70 -7.20 17.82
CA GLU A 98 -19.85 -7.83 17.14
C GLU A 98 -19.59 -9.33 16.83
N GLU A 99 -18.38 -9.67 16.39
CA GLU A 99 -18.00 -11.04 15.99
C GLU A 99 -17.37 -11.84 17.15
N GLY A 100 -17.16 -11.23 18.31
CA GLY A 100 -16.58 -11.88 19.49
C GLY A 100 -15.13 -12.37 19.30
N ILE A 101 -14.37 -11.68 18.45
CA ILE A 101 -13.01 -12.09 18.05
C ILE A 101 -12.03 -11.82 19.22
N LYS A 102 -11.48 -12.89 19.78
CA LYS A 102 -10.49 -12.80 20.87
C LYS A 102 -9.06 -12.68 20.36
N GLU A 103 -8.76 -13.43 19.31
CA GLU A 103 -7.45 -13.54 18.68
C GLU A 103 -7.71 -13.71 17.17
N TRP A 104 -6.70 -13.48 16.31
CA TRP A 104 -6.76 -13.54 14.83
C TRP A 104 -7.15 -12.23 14.11
N LEU A 105 -7.13 -12.29 12.77
CA LEU A 105 -7.37 -11.15 11.89
C LEU A 105 -8.80 -10.63 12.08
N ILE A 106 -8.92 -9.42 12.62
CA ILE A 106 -10.22 -8.81 12.94
C ILE A 106 -10.96 -8.37 11.68
N CYS A 107 -10.29 -7.65 10.77
CA CYS A 107 -10.89 -7.16 9.54
C CYS A 107 -9.82 -6.73 8.55
N VAL A 108 -10.17 -6.66 7.26
CA VAL A 108 -9.37 -5.98 6.24
C VAL A 108 -10.07 -4.71 5.82
N ILE A 109 -9.38 -3.57 5.96
CA ILE A 109 -9.94 -2.25 5.60
C ILE A 109 -9.25 -1.75 4.33
N THR A 110 -10.05 -1.43 3.31
CA THR A 110 -9.55 -0.85 2.06
C THR A 110 -9.67 0.67 2.09
N MET A 111 -8.70 1.37 1.50
CA MET A 111 -8.64 2.83 1.55
C MET A 111 -8.15 3.45 0.26
N VAL A 112 -8.60 4.68 0.02
CA VAL A 112 -8.09 5.56 -1.04
C VAL A 112 -7.23 6.63 -0.36
N GLU A 113 -5.95 6.68 -0.71
CA GLU A 113 -5.04 7.72 -0.22
C GLU A 113 -4.43 8.48 -1.40
N PRO A 114 -4.23 9.82 -1.27
CA PRO A 114 -3.43 10.56 -2.22
C PRO A 114 -2.01 9.99 -2.23
N CYS A 115 -1.56 9.58 -3.42
CA CYS A 115 -0.25 8.98 -3.61
C CYS A 115 0.50 9.78 -4.69
N VAL A 116 1.74 10.14 -4.37
CA VAL A 116 2.65 10.69 -5.38
C VAL A 116 3.16 9.51 -6.20
N SER A 117 3.05 9.59 -7.52
CA SER A 117 3.55 8.57 -8.44
C SER A 117 4.34 9.23 -9.57
N PHE A 118 5.22 8.45 -10.20
CA PHE A 118 5.88 8.85 -11.43
C PHE A 118 5.20 8.16 -12.61
N ASP A 119 5.31 8.76 -13.80
CA ASP A 119 4.93 8.10 -15.03
C ASP A 119 6.04 8.32 -16.08
N THR A 120 6.18 7.38 -17.00
CA THR A 120 7.14 7.48 -18.10
C THR A 120 6.49 8.24 -19.24
N LYS A 121 6.99 9.46 -19.52
CA LYS A 121 6.62 10.17 -20.75
C LYS A 121 7.33 9.51 -21.93
N GLY A 122 6.56 8.84 -22.79
CA GLY A 122 7.06 8.42 -24.09
C GLY A 122 7.39 9.64 -24.96
N THR A 123 8.42 9.53 -25.79
CA THR A 123 8.59 10.47 -26.90
C THR A 123 7.39 10.27 -27.83
N PRO A 124 6.66 11.34 -28.24
CA PRO A 124 5.61 11.18 -29.23
C PRO A 124 6.20 10.49 -30.47
N PRO A 125 5.46 9.60 -31.13
CA PRO A 125 5.95 8.96 -32.35
C PRO A 125 6.30 10.07 -33.33
N ILE A 126 7.59 10.21 -33.60
CA ILE A 126 8.09 11.10 -34.64
C ILE A 126 7.42 10.60 -35.92
N SER A 127 6.50 11.38 -36.48
CA SER A 127 5.86 11.01 -37.74
C SER A 127 6.97 10.70 -38.74
N LYS A 128 6.87 9.58 -39.49
CA LYS A 128 7.87 9.13 -40.48
C LYS A 128 8.31 10.23 -41.47
N ARG A 129 7.61 11.37 -41.54
CA ARG A 129 7.87 12.53 -42.39
C ARG A 129 9.13 13.34 -42.05
N SER A 130 9.68 13.25 -40.82
CA SER A 130 10.88 14.03 -40.47
C SER A 130 12.20 13.27 -40.61
N LEU A 131 12.17 11.96 -40.94
CA LEU A 131 13.39 11.17 -41.21
C LEU A 131 13.85 11.24 -42.67
N LEU A 132 13.13 11.97 -43.53
CA LEU A 132 13.49 12.16 -44.95
C LEU A 132 14.05 13.55 -45.27
N LYS A 133 14.26 14.42 -44.28
CA LYS A 133 15.01 15.68 -44.46
C LYS A 133 16.41 15.52 -43.92
N ASN A 134 17.20 14.69 -44.58
CA ASN A 134 18.66 14.72 -44.60
C ASN A 134 19.09 13.85 -45.77
N ASN A 135 18.89 14.37 -46.98
CA ASN A 135 19.62 14.00 -48.18
C ASN A 135 19.57 15.22 -49.11
N SER A 136 20.75 15.58 -49.60
CA SER A 136 21.10 16.52 -50.68
C SER A 136 21.61 17.93 -50.30
N SER A 137 22.91 18.07 -50.57
CA SER A 137 23.78 19.26 -50.76
C SER A 137 24.41 19.91 -49.53
#